data_AF-A0A3B9NM79-F1
#
_entry.id   AF-A0A3B9NM79-F1
#
_cell.length_a   1.000
_cell.length_b   1.000
_cell.length_c   1.000
_cell.angle_alpha   90.00
_cell.angle_beta   90.00
_cell.angle_gamma   90.00
#
_symmetry.space_group_name_H-M   'P 1'
#
loop_
_entity.id
_entity.type
_entity.pdbx_description
1 polymer ?
#
loop_
_entity_poly.entity_id
_entity_poly.type
_entity_poly.pdbx_seq_one_letter_code
_entity_poly.pdbx_strand_id
1 'polypeptide(L)' 'VLELRPHFGVGMITAFIRVAGKPMGLIANDPVHLSGAIDSDGADKAARFMQLCDAFDLPIVSLVDCPGIMVGPEI' A
#
# COMPACT_ATOMS: atom_id res chain seq x y z
N VAL A 1 -15.12 1.98 -2.18
CA VAL A 1 -13.66 1.95 -1.97
C VAL A 1 -13.31 3.15 -1.12
N LEU A 2 -12.55 2.98 -0.04
CA LEU A 2 -12.11 4.06 0.83
C LEU A 2 -10.59 4.04 0.93
N GLU A 3 -9.93 4.98 0.26
CA GLU A 3 -8.47 5.15 0.36
C GLU A 3 -8.07 5.84 1.66
N LEU A 4 -6.95 5.40 2.24
CA LEU A 4 -6.38 5.95 3.46
C LEU A 4 -5.02 6.58 3.18
N ARG A 5 -4.77 7.74 3.81
CA ARG A 5 -3.51 8.49 3.72
C ARG A 5 -3.05 8.73 2.26
N PRO A 6 -3.90 9.26 1.35
CA PRO A 6 -3.55 9.42 -0.07
C PRO A 6 -2.33 10.33 -0.31
N HIS A 7 -2.04 11.26 0.61
CA HIS A 7 -0.95 12.24 0.47
C HIS A 7 0.36 11.85 1.17
N PHE A 8 0.46 10.66 1.76
CA PHE A 8 1.69 10.16 2.40
C PHE A 8 2.08 8.84 1.73
N GLY A 9 3.38 8.58 1.51
CA GLY A 9 3.84 7.35 0.83
C GLY A 9 3.06 7.08 -0.45
N VAL A 10 3.07 8.05 -1.38
CA VAL A 10 2.13 8.13 -2.52
C VAL A 10 2.27 6.92 -3.46
N GLY A 11 3.49 6.38 -3.61
CA GLY A 11 3.75 5.16 -4.39
C GLY A 11 3.09 3.89 -3.85
N MET A 12 2.54 3.94 -2.64
CA MET A 12 1.85 2.82 -2.00
C MET A 12 0.39 3.20 -1.69
N ILE A 13 -0.54 2.65 -2.45
CA ILE A 13 -1.98 2.81 -2.21
C ILE A 13 -2.39 1.88 -1.07
N THR A 14 -3.13 2.42 -0.10
CA THR A 14 -3.76 1.63 0.98
C THR A 14 -5.25 1.97 1.05
N ALA A 15 -6.13 0.97 0.97
CA ALA A 15 -7.57 1.21 0.96
C ALA A 15 -8.37 0.10 1.63
N PHE A 16 -9.54 0.44 2.17
CA PHE A 16 -10.57 -0.54 2.51
C PHE A 16 -11.50 -0.77 1.33
N ILE A 17 -11.70 -2.04 0.98
CA ILE A 17 -12.54 -2.48 -0.13
C ILE A 17 -13.51 -3.57 0.31
N ARG A 18 -14.45 -3.91 -0.58
CA ARG A 18 -15.27 -5.11 -0.45
C ARG A 18 -15.24 -5.89 -1.75
N VAL A 19 -15.00 -7.19 -1.66
CA VAL A 19 -15.07 -8.12 -2.80
C VAL A 19 -16.17 -9.13 -2.51
N ALA A 20 -17.19 -9.19 -3.37
CA ALA A 20 -18.38 -10.02 -3.16
C ALA A 20 -18.99 -9.87 -1.74
N GLY A 21 -19.05 -8.63 -1.23
CA GLY A 21 -19.57 -8.30 0.09
C GLY A 21 -18.59 -8.50 1.26
N LYS A 22 -17.49 -9.22 1.08
CA LYS A 22 -16.46 -9.45 2.13
C LYS A 22 -15.55 -8.23 2.28
N PRO A 23 -15.38 -7.66 3.47
CA PRO A 23 -14.45 -6.54 3.69
C PRO A 23 -13.00 -7.03 3.59
N MET A 24 -12.14 -6.22 2.97
CA MET A 24 -10.73 -6.53 2.78
C MET A 24 -9.88 -5.25 2.83
N GLY A 25 -8.63 -5.39 3.25
CA GLY A 25 -7.59 -4.39 3.00
C GLY A 25 -7.03 -4.53 1.59
N LEU A 26 -6.66 -3.43 0.98
CA LEU A 26 -5.97 -3.36 -0.30
C LEU A 26 -4.63 -2.65 -0.11
N ILE A 27 -3.55 -3.28 -0.56
CA ILE A 27 -2.27 -2.62 -0.82
C ILE A 27 -1.97 -2.70 -2.32
N ALA A 28 -1.49 -1.61 -2.92
CA ALA A 28 -1.12 -1.60 -4.33
C ALA A 28 0.02 -0.61 -4.60
N ASN A 29 0.89 -0.96 -5.53
CA ASN A 29 1.89 -0.03 -6.06
C ASN A 29 1.24 0.94 -7.04
N ASP A 30 1.57 2.22 -6.96
CA ASP A 30 1.20 3.20 -7.98
C ASP A 30 2.37 3.39 -8.97
N PRO A 31 2.28 2.83 -10.21
CA PRO A 31 3.35 2.95 -11.19
C PRO A 31 3.56 4.40 -11.69
N VAL A 32 2.61 5.31 -11.45
CA VAL A 32 2.76 6.74 -11.81
C VAL A 32 3.74 7.46 -10.87
N HIS A 33 4.04 6.88 -9.70
CA HIS A 33 4.98 7.41 -8.73
C HIS A 33 6.21 6.52 -8.58
N LEU A 34 7.40 7.05 -8.90
CA LEU A 34 8.68 6.30 -8.83
C LEU A 34 8.62 4.93 -9.56
N SER A 35 7.82 4.83 -10.63
CA SER A 35 7.57 3.57 -11.35
C SER A 35 7.06 2.44 -10.46
N GLY A 36 6.38 2.74 -9.35
CA GLY A 36 5.85 1.75 -8.40
C GLY A 36 6.88 1.21 -7.40
N ALA A 37 8.09 1.80 -7.36
CA ALA A 37 9.12 1.40 -6.40
C ALA A 37 8.69 1.66 -4.95
N ILE A 38 9.17 0.81 -4.04
CA ILE A 38 8.87 0.93 -2.61
C ILE A 38 9.95 1.78 -1.96
N ASP A 39 9.61 3.02 -1.61
CA ASP A 39 10.42 3.94 -0.82
C ASP A 39 10.14 3.79 0.69
N SER A 40 10.85 4.56 1.52
CA SER A 40 10.72 4.49 2.99
C SER A 40 9.30 4.81 3.47
N ASP A 41 8.71 5.90 2.97
CA ASP A 41 7.36 6.33 3.35
C ASP A 41 6.28 5.33 2.89
N GLY A 42 6.42 4.79 1.68
CA GLY A 42 5.55 3.74 1.14
C GLY A 42 5.63 2.45 1.95
N ALA A 43 6.85 2.05 2.36
CA ALA A 43 7.06 0.89 3.22
C ALA A 43 6.40 1.08 4.60
N ASP A 44 6.61 2.22 5.25
CA ASP A 44 6.00 2.53 6.55
C ASP A 44 4.47 2.61 6.47
N LYS A 45 3.95 3.17 5.37
CA LYS A 45 2.51 3.23 5.11
C LYS A 45 1.90 1.83 4.99
N ALA A 46 2.49 0.97 4.15
CA ALA A 46 2.04 -0.40 3.99
C ALA A 46 2.14 -1.18 5.30
N ALA A 47 3.28 -1.10 6.01
CA ALA A 47 3.50 -1.84 7.25
C ALA A 47 2.44 -1.53 8.30
N ARG A 48 2.16 -0.24 8.53
CA ARG A 48 1.12 0.17 9.49
C ARG A 48 -0.29 -0.23 9.05
N PHE A 49 -0.57 -0.22 7.75
CA PHE A 49 -1.86 -0.66 7.22
C PHE A 49 -2.04 -2.18 7.33
N MET A 50 -0.98 -2.97 7.08
CA MET A 50 -0.98 -4.41 7.29
C MET A 50 -1.23 -4.76 8.77
N GLN A 51 -0.55 -4.07 9.70
CA GLN A 51 -0.80 -4.23 11.14
C GLN A 51 -2.25 -3.89 11.52
N LEU A 52 -2.83 -2.84 10.92
CA LEU A 52 -4.23 -2.50 11.15
C LEU A 52 -5.17 -3.59 10.64
N CYS A 53 -4.92 -4.14 9.45
CA CYS A 53 -5.77 -5.21 8.91
C CYS A 53 -5.66 -6.49 9.74
N ASP A 54 -4.44 -6.87 10.14
CA ASP A 54 -4.16 -8.03 10.99
C ASP A 54 -4.86 -7.91 12.35
N ALA A 55 -4.82 -6.73 13.00
CA ALA A 55 -5.47 -6.49 14.29
C ALA A 55 -7.01 -6.63 14.29
N PHE A 56 -7.65 -6.60 13.11
CA PHE A 56 -9.10 -6.72 12.95
C PHE A 56 -9.51 -7.89 12.05
N ASP A 57 -8.62 -8.87 11.85
CA ASP A 57 -8.86 -10.08 11.05
C ASP A 57 -9.35 -9.78 9.62
N LEU A 58 -8.89 -8.66 9.05
CA LEU A 58 -9.23 -8.29 7.68
C LEU A 58 -8.25 -8.93 6.69
N PRO A 59 -8.74 -9.73 5.73
CA PRO A 59 -7.88 -10.27 4.68
C PRO A 59 -7.33 -9.14 3.81
N ILE A 60 -6.11 -9.31 3.32
CA ILE A 60 -5.43 -8.31 2.48
C ILE A 60 -5.34 -8.83 1.04
N VAL A 61 -5.66 -7.97 0.09
CA VAL A 61 -5.34 -8.14 -1.33
C VAL A 61 -4.15 -7.25 -1.65
N SER A 62 -3.14 -7.82 -2.31
CA SER A 62 -1.98 -7.09 -2.81
C SER A 62 -2.00 -7.06 -4.33
N LEU A 63 -2.03 -5.87 -4.94
CA LEU A 63 -1.87 -5.68 -6.38
C LEU A 63 -0.44 -5.24 -6.65
N VAL A 64 0.35 -6.14 -7.23
CA VAL A 64 1.78 -5.97 -7.37
C VAL A 64 2.12 -5.51 -8.78
N ASP A 65 2.56 -4.26 -8.89
CA ASP A 65 3.20 -3.68 -10.07
C ASP A 65 4.42 -2.88 -9.59
N CYS A 66 5.47 -3.61 -9.23
CA CYS A 66 6.60 -3.08 -8.47
C CYS A 66 7.93 -3.52 -9.09
N PRO A 67 8.86 -2.59 -9.38
CA PRO A 67 10.20 -2.91 -9.84
C PRO A 67 11.12 -3.36 -8.71
N GLY A 68 10.77 -3.08 -7.45
CA GLY A 68 11.54 -3.40 -6.25
C GLY A 68 11.58 -2.27 -5.23
N ILE A 69 12.54 -2.36 -4.31
CA ILE A 69 12.80 -1.33 -3.30
C ILE A 69 13.57 -0.18 -3.96
N MET A 70 13.27 1.06 -3.56
CA MET A 70 14.02 2.23 -3.98
C MET A 70 15.47 2.14 -3.48
N VAL A 71 16.43 2.41 -4.36
CA VAL A 71 17.87 2.36 -4.05
C VAL A 71 18.54 3.67 -4.43
N GLY A 72 19.60 4.01 -3.73
CA GLY A 72 20.40 5.22 -3.96
C GLY A 72 20.54 6.05 -2.69
N PRO A 73 21.65 6.79 -2.55
CA PRO A 73 21.77 7.76 -1.47
C PRO A 73 20.73 8.87 -1.64
N GLU A 74 20.11 9.31 -0.54
CA GLU A 74 19.43 10.61 -0.51
C GLU A 74 20.52 11.69 -0.64
N ILE A 75 20.49 12.45 -1.72
CA ILE A 75 21.46 13.54 -2.00
C ILE A 75 20.77 14.88 -1.84
#